data_AF-X1KTZ9-F1
#
_entry.id   AF-X1KTZ9-F1
#
_cell.length_a   1.000
_cell.length_b   1.000
_cell.length_c   1.000
_cell.angle_alpha   90.00
_cell.angle_beta   90.00
_cell.angle_gamma   90.00
#
_symmetry.space_group_name_H-M   'P 1'
#
loop_
_entity.id
_entity.type
_entity.pdbx_description
1 polymer ?
#
loop_
_entity_poly.entity_id
_entity_poly.type
_entity_poly.pdbx_seq_one_letter_code
_entity_poly.pdbx_strand_id
1 'polypeptide(L)'
;MQNKKVEEVPRNLIEDMQTFLKFYEYGYHMLDSLVKRHLEGTDIIPQVTALGSNSWARGIFYFITTSDENAEAILRSDLIDKDSHQKLLDIRLKYRPVLNDILSLGGAVNRGEINPISSVRFSSKYERDDEISYLEITAYSGQREIFRIMQDASELLTCAESIVKTCSDSFEWCQRQGLPLRKLSIKRLDELQKELQNSSAQLSNIVQKYLTTRKQSEATTD
;
A
#
# COMPACT_ATOMS: atom_id res chain seq x y z
N MET A 1 -23.31 -17.38 27.42
CA MET A 1 -21.88 -17.25 27.06
C MET A 1 -21.50 -18.45 26.23
N GLN A 2 -21.23 -18.28 24.94
CA GLN A 2 -20.74 -19.38 24.10
C GLN A 2 -19.25 -19.58 24.40
N ASN A 3 -18.87 -20.80 24.80
CA ASN A 3 -17.47 -21.22 24.84
C ASN A 3 -16.91 -21.13 23.42
N LYS A 4 -16.15 -20.07 23.11
CA LYS A 4 -15.25 -20.05 21.95
C LYS A 4 -14.34 -21.26 22.13
N LYS A 5 -14.44 -22.26 21.25
CA LYS A 5 -13.43 -23.32 21.15
C LYS A 5 -12.10 -22.62 20.90
N VAL A 6 -11.16 -22.77 21.82
CA VAL A 6 -9.76 -22.42 21.58
C VAL A 6 -9.33 -23.26 20.37
N GLU A 7 -8.96 -22.59 19.28
CA GLU A 7 -8.38 -23.28 18.13
C GLU A 7 -7.15 -24.06 18.60
N GLU A 8 -7.11 -25.37 18.35
CA GLU A 8 -5.92 -26.15 18.62
C GLU A 8 -4.77 -25.63 17.75
N VAL A 9 -3.70 -25.19 18.40
CA VAL A 9 -2.51 -24.71 17.72
C VAL A 9 -1.87 -25.86 16.95
N PRO A 10 -1.62 -25.72 15.64
CA PRO A 10 -0.98 -26.76 14.85
C PRO A 10 0.41 -27.13 15.40
N ARG A 11 0.67 -28.42 15.62
CA ARG A 11 1.92 -28.91 16.22
C ARG A 11 3.17 -28.54 15.43
N ASN A 12 3.07 -28.56 14.10
CA ASN A 12 4.14 -28.13 13.19
C ASN A 12 4.55 -26.66 13.42
N LEU A 13 3.61 -25.81 13.84
CA LEU A 13 3.90 -24.40 14.11
C LEU A 13 4.75 -24.24 15.38
N ILE A 14 4.47 -25.05 16.40
CA ILE A 14 5.26 -25.09 17.64
C ILE A 14 6.66 -25.65 17.36
N GLU A 15 6.77 -26.68 16.52
CA GLU A 15 8.06 -27.25 16.09
C GLU A 15 8.92 -26.24 15.32
N ASP A 16 8.32 -25.42 14.46
CA ASP A 16 9.00 -24.31 13.78
C ASP A 16 9.51 -23.28 14.80
N MET A 17 8.69 -22.91 15.80
CA MET A 17 9.08 -21.98 16.87
C MET A 17 10.26 -22.51 17.69
N GLN A 18 10.21 -23.78 18.08
CA GLN A 18 11.33 -24.43 18.78
C GLN A 18 12.60 -24.48 17.92
N THR A 19 12.45 -24.67 16.60
CA THR A 19 13.59 -24.63 15.67
C THR A 19 14.23 -23.25 15.64
N PHE A 20 13.43 -22.18 15.59
CA PHE A 20 13.97 -20.83 15.72
C PHE A 20 14.71 -20.62 17.05
N LEU A 21 14.12 -21.07 18.16
CA LEU A 21 14.71 -20.91 19.50
C LEU A 21 16.04 -21.67 19.66
N LYS A 22 16.29 -22.75 18.89
CA LYS A 22 17.61 -23.40 18.81
C LYS A 22 18.66 -22.48 18.20
N PHE A 23 18.26 -21.55 17.34
CA PHE A 23 19.12 -20.55 16.69
C PHE A 23 18.81 -19.13 17.20
N TYR A 24 18.42 -19.00 18.46
CA TYR A 24 17.85 -17.77 19.05
C TYR A 24 18.68 -16.52 18.74
N GLU A 25 19.99 -16.53 19.01
CA GLU A 25 20.88 -15.38 18.77
C GLU A 25 20.89 -14.94 17.29
N TYR A 26 20.98 -15.91 16.37
CA TYR A 26 20.97 -15.64 14.93
C TYR A 26 19.62 -15.09 14.47
N GLY A 27 18.53 -15.70 14.92
CA GLY A 27 17.18 -15.24 14.62
C GLY A 27 16.91 -13.84 15.18
N TYR A 28 17.39 -13.56 16.40
CA TYR A 28 17.25 -12.26 17.05
C TYR A 28 18.00 -11.15 16.31
N HIS A 29 19.27 -11.38 15.96
CA HIS A 29 20.04 -10.43 15.15
C HIS A 29 19.40 -10.13 13.80
N MET A 30 18.79 -11.13 13.18
CA MET A 30 18.07 -10.94 11.92
C MET A 30 16.82 -10.08 12.09
N LEU A 31 16.02 -10.31 13.13
CA LEU A 31 14.86 -9.48 13.45
C LEU A 31 15.28 -8.03 13.74
N ASP A 32 16.36 -7.84 14.51
CA ASP A 32 16.93 -6.51 14.75
C ASP A 32 17.40 -5.82 13.48
N SER A 33 18.07 -6.55 12.58
CA SER A 33 18.50 -6.00 11.30
C SER A 33 17.32 -5.61 10.41
N LEU A 34 16.22 -6.36 10.43
CA LEU A 34 15.01 -6.02 9.67
C LEU A 34 14.35 -4.76 10.22
N VAL A 35 14.15 -4.69 11.54
CA VAL A 35 13.59 -3.51 12.18
C VAL A 35 14.45 -2.27 11.90
N LYS A 36 15.78 -2.39 12.05
CA LYS A 36 16.69 -1.29 11.75
C LYS A 36 16.54 -0.80 10.30
N ARG A 37 16.56 -1.70 9.33
CA ARG A 37 16.37 -1.37 7.90
C ARG A 37 15.03 -0.69 7.63
N HIS A 38 13.96 -1.16 8.28
CA HIS A 38 12.64 -0.54 8.16
C HIS A 38 12.64 0.90 8.69
N LEU A 39 13.24 1.12 9.87
CA LEU A 39 13.38 2.45 10.46
C LEU A 39 14.27 3.38 9.62
N GLU A 40 15.22 2.83 8.87
CA GLU A 40 16.04 3.53 7.88
C GLU A 40 15.30 3.78 6.54
N GLY A 41 14.03 3.39 6.43
CA GLY A 41 13.20 3.61 5.23
C GLY A 41 13.42 2.60 4.10
N THR A 42 14.14 1.51 4.34
CA THR A 42 14.35 0.44 3.36
C THR A 42 13.10 -0.44 3.25
N ASP A 43 12.72 -0.82 2.02
CA ASP A 43 11.67 -1.82 1.81
C ASP A 43 12.17 -3.21 2.24
N ILE A 44 11.54 -3.74 3.28
CA ILE A 44 11.85 -5.06 3.85
C ILE A 44 10.75 -6.10 3.63
N ILE A 45 9.69 -5.76 2.89
CA ILE A 45 8.56 -6.67 2.64
C ILE A 45 9.01 -7.98 1.98
N PRO A 46 9.89 -7.99 0.96
CA PRO A 46 10.37 -9.24 0.37
C PRO A 46 11.08 -10.15 1.37
N GLN A 47 11.88 -9.59 2.27
CA GLN A 47 12.65 -10.32 3.27
C GLN A 47 11.75 -10.87 4.36
N VAL A 48 10.77 -10.08 4.84
CA VAL A 48 9.74 -10.53 5.78
C VAL A 48 8.90 -11.67 5.17
N THR A 49 8.50 -11.54 3.91
CA THR A 49 7.74 -12.57 3.19
C THR A 49 8.55 -13.85 3.00
N ALA A 50 9.82 -13.74 2.64
CA ALA A 50 10.73 -14.87 2.49
C ALA A 50 10.93 -15.61 3.83
N LEU A 51 11.03 -14.88 4.94
CA LEU A 51 11.18 -15.47 6.27
C LEU A 51 9.89 -16.12 6.77
N GLY A 52 8.73 -15.50 6.54
CA GLY A 52 7.43 -16.09 6.84
C GLY A 52 7.14 -17.37 6.05
N SER A 53 7.81 -17.54 4.90
CA SER A 53 7.71 -18.76 4.06
C SER A 53 8.78 -19.81 4.40
N ASN A 54 9.76 -19.48 5.25
CA ASN A 54 10.85 -20.37 5.61
C ASN A 54 10.49 -21.22 6.84
N SER A 55 10.58 -22.54 6.72
CA SER A 55 10.23 -23.50 7.78
C SER A 55 10.84 -23.19 9.16
N TRP A 56 12.08 -22.70 9.24
CA TRP A 56 12.72 -22.45 10.53
C TRP A 56 12.28 -21.14 11.22
N ALA A 57 11.65 -20.19 10.51
CA ALA A 57 11.25 -18.87 11.03
C ALA A 57 9.74 -18.61 10.98
N ARG A 58 9.01 -19.41 10.18
CA ARG A 58 7.56 -19.31 9.98
C ARG A 58 6.77 -19.28 11.28
N GLY A 59 7.07 -20.20 12.21
CA GLY A 59 6.38 -20.28 13.48
C GLY A 59 6.55 -19.03 14.35
N ILE A 60 7.75 -18.46 14.41
CA ILE A 60 8.02 -17.23 15.15
C ILE A 60 7.33 -16.03 14.52
N PHE A 61 7.39 -15.91 13.19
CA PHE A 61 6.69 -14.85 12.49
C PHE A 61 5.19 -14.90 12.77
N TYR A 62 4.57 -16.09 12.64
CA TYR A 62 3.16 -16.26 12.99
C TYR A 62 2.87 -15.84 14.43
N PHE A 63 3.70 -16.29 15.39
CA PHE A 63 3.51 -15.98 16.80
C PHE A 63 3.60 -14.49 17.12
N ILE A 64 4.56 -13.78 16.51
CA ILE A 64 4.70 -12.33 16.71
C ILE A 64 3.44 -11.60 16.24
N THR A 65 2.84 -12.07 15.15
CA THR A 65 1.87 -11.29 14.37
C THR A 65 0.42 -11.73 14.59
N THR A 66 0.21 -12.85 15.29
CA THR A 66 -1.11 -13.36 15.65
C THR A 66 -1.75 -12.51 16.76
N SER A 67 -3.06 -12.68 16.95
CA SER A 67 -3.83 -11.98 17.99
C SER A 67 -3.30 -12.29 19.39
N ASP A 68 -3.61 -11.43 20.37
CA ASP A 68 -3.25 -11.71 21.77
C ASP A 68 -3.88 -13.00 22.28
N GLU A 69 -5.13 -13.27 21.90
CA GLU A 69 -5.86 -14.51 22.22
C GLU A 69 -5.12 -15.75 21.70
N ASN A 70 -4.63 -15.71 20.46
CA ASN A 70 -3.93 -16.84 19.84
C ASN A 70 -2.50 -16.99 20.39
N ALA A 71 -1.80 -15.89 20.62
CA ALA A 71 -0.48 -15.91 21.24
C ALA A 71 -0.55 -16.50 22.65
N GLU A 72 -1.58 -16.13 23.42
CA GLU A 72 -1.81 -16.67 24.75
C GLU A 72 -2.17 -18.16 24.72
N ALA A 73 -2.96 -18.61 23.73
CA ALA A 73 -3.23 -20.03 23.53
C ALA A 73 -1.93 -20.83 23.23
N ILE A 74 -1.04 -20.28 22.40
CA ILE A 74 0.27 -20.90 22.09
C ILE A 74 1.14 -20.99 23.34
N LEU A 75 1.25 -19.91 24.11
CA LEU A 75 2.08 -19.86 25.32
C LEU A 75 1.55 -20.77 26.44
N ARG A 76 0.26 -21.11 26.44
CA ARG A 76 -0.37 -22.05 27.37
C ARG A 76 -0.25 -23.51 26.94
N SER A 77 0.32 -23.80 25.76
CA SER A 77 0.54 -25.17 25.31
C SER A 77 1.58 -25.86 26.20
N ASP A 78 1.31 -27.12 26.55
CA ASP A 78 2.21 -28.05 27.22
C ASP A 78 3.48 -28.37 26.41
N LEU A 79 3.51 -28.02 25.13
CA LEU A 79 4.64 -28.19 24.23
C LEU A 79 5.67 -27.06 24.33
N ILE A 80 5.39 -25.99 25.08
CA ILE A 80 6.31 -24.87 25.30
C ILE A 80 6.89 -24.98 26.71
N ASP A 81 8.20 -25.19 26.82
CA ASP A 81 8.88 -25.15 28.12
C ASP A 81 9.01 -23.71 28.65
N LYS A 82 9.33 -23.58 29.95
CA LYS A 82 9.37 -22.29 30.65
C LYS A 82 10.42 -21.31 30.09
N ASP A 83 11.56 -21.81 29.62
CA ASP A 83 12.62 -20.95 29.08
C ASP A 83 12.26 -20.47 27.67
N SER A 84 11.64 -21.34 26.87
CA SER A 84 11.05 -20.98 25.58
C SER A 84 9.93 -19.95 25.74
N HIS A 85 9.07 -20.11 26.77
CA HIS A 85 7.98 -19.19 27.05
C HIS A 85 8.47 -17.74 27.19
N GLN A 86 9.46 -17.50 28.05
CA GLN A 86 9.96 -16.15 28.28
C GLN A 86 10.58 -15.55 27.01
N LYS A 87 11.41 -16.33 26.30
CA LYS A 87 12.04 -15.89 25.05
C LYS A 87 11.02 -15.50 23.98
N LEU A 88 9.95 -16.27 23.85
CA LEU A 88 8.86 -15.99 22.93
C LEU A 88 8.16 -14.69 23.31
N LEU A 89 7.83 -14.52 24.60
CA LEU A 89 7.19 -13.31 25.10
C LEU A 89 8.04 -12.07 24.79
N ASP A 90 9.35 -12.13 25.05
CA ASP A 90 10.28 -11.03 24.81
C ASP A 90 10.39 -10.67 23.32
N ILE A 91 10.51 -11.69 22.46
CA ILE A 91 10.49 -11.52 21.00
C ILE A 91 9.19 -10.81 20.58
N ARG A 92 8.04 -11.31 21.04
CA ARG A 92 6.75 -10.74 20.63
C ARG A 92 6.59 -9.31 21.11
N LEU A 93 6.91 -9.00 22.36
CA LEU A 93 6.82 -7.64 22.89
C LEU A 93 7.71 -6.67 22.13
N LYS A 94 8.93 -7.08 21.78
CA LYS A 94 9.89 -6.23 21.07
C LYS A 94 9.49 -5.99 19.61
N TYR A 95 9.10 -7.05 18.90
CA TYR A 95 8.97 -7.00 17.44
C TYR A 95 7.54 -6.85 16.93
N ARG A 96 6.52 -7.18 17.73
CA ARG A 96 5.11 -7.09 17.31
C ARG A 96 4.71 -5.70 16.82
N PRO A 97 5.04 -4.58 17.48
CA PRO A 97 4.62 -3.26 16.99
C PRO A 97 5.11 -3.02 15.55
N VAL A 98 6.40 -3.25 15.32
CA VAL A 98 7.03 -2.98 14.02
C VAL A 98 6.58 -3.98 12.96
N LEU A 99 6.56 -5.28 13.28
CA LEU A 99 6.14 -6.31 12.32
C LEU A 99 4.64 -6.27 12.02
N ASN A 100 3.79 -5.86 12.97
CA ASN A 100 2.39 -5.59 12.69
C ASN A 100 2.22 -4.39 11.79
N ASP A 101 3.00 -3.32 11.95
CA ASP A 101 2.97 -2.18 11.03
C ASP A 101 3.39 -2.64 9.61
N ILE A 102 4.45 -3.45 9.51
CA ILE A 102 4.94 -4.00 8.24
C ILE A 102 3.96 -4.99 7.60
N LEU A 103 3.28 -5.84 8.36
CA LEU A 103 2.30 -6.81 7.85
C LEU A 103 0.90 -6.22 7.70
N SER A 104 0.59 -5.13 8.36
CA SER A 104 -0.57 -4.31 8.00
C SER A 104 -0.34 -3.68 6.63
N LEU A 105 0.91 -3.34 6.29
CA LEU A 105 1.31 -2.91 4.94
C LEU A 105 1.42 -4.10 3.95
N GLY A 106 1.98 -5.24 4.36
CA GLY A 106 2.22 -6.41 3.49
C GLY A 106 0.99 -7.32 3.31
N GLY A 107 0.15 -7.46 4.33
CA GLY A 107 -1.13 -8.16 4.29
C GLY A 107 -2.18 -7.39 3.49
N ALA A 108 -2.11 -6.06 3.48
CA ALA A 108 -2.84 -5.19 2.55
C ALA A 108 -2.39 -5.43 1.09
N VAL A 109 -1.07 -5.50 0.84
CA VAL A 109 -0.50 -5.80 -0.48
C VAL A 109 -0.85 -7.22 -0.98
N ASN A 110 -0.75 -8.25 -0.13
CA ASN A 110 -1.00 -9.65 -0.53
C ASN A 110 -2.48 -10.01 -0.64
N ARG A 111 -3.39 -9.23 -0.04
CA ARG A 111 -4.85 -9.38 -0.23
C ARG A 111 -5.42 -8.51 -1.35
N GLY A 112 -4.58 -7.75 -2.06
CA GLY A 112 -5.05 -6.77 -3.06
C GLY A 112 -5.79 -5.58 -2.43
N GLU A 113 -5.76 -5.46 -1.12
CA GLU A 113 -6.35 -4.39 -0.33
C GLU A 113 -5.32 -3.26 -0.21
N ILE A 114 -5.02 -2.61 -1.34
CA ILE A 114 -4.58 -1.21 -1.51
C ILE A 114 -3.80 -0.63 -0.31
N ASN A 115 -2.52 -0.24 -0.48
CA ASN A 115 -1.97 0.86 0.35
C ASN A 115 -2.86 2.07 0.11
N PRO A 116 -3.86 2.38 0.95
CA PRO A 116 -4.86 3.37 0.57
C PRO A 116 -4.09 4.67 0.38
N ILE A 117 -4.30 5.27 -0.79
CA ILE A 117 -3.81 6.61 -1.05
C ILE A 117 -4.47 7.49 0.02
N SER A 118 -3.70 7.85 1.05
CA SER A 118 -4.17 8.72 2.12
C SER A 118 -4.13 10.17 1.68
N SER A 119 -3.21 10.50 0.77
CA SER A 119 -3.09 11.83 0.19
C SER A 119 -2.39 11.77 -1.17
N VAL A 120 -2.73 12.74 -2.02
CA VAL A 120 -2.03 13.02 -3.28
C VAL A 120 -1.49 14.43 -3.20
N ARG A 121 -0.20 14.59 -3.46
CA ARG A 121 0.45 15.88 -3.60
C ARG A 121 0.66 16.17 -5.08
N PHE A 122 0.32 17.39 -5.45
CA PHE A 122 0.58 17.92 -6.78
C PHE A 122 1.66 19.00 -6.66
N SER A 123 2.64 18.97 -7.55
CA SER A 123 3.57 20.07 -7.72
C SER A 123 3.73 20.36 -9.22
N SER A 124 4.03 21.61 -9.55
CA SER A 124 4.30 22.02 -10.93
C SER A 124 5.71 22.60 -11.00
N LYS A 125 6.42 22.25 -12.07
CA LYS A 125 7.75 22.77 -12.38
C LYS A 125 7.73 23.23 -13.83
N TYR A 126 8.21 24.44 -14.09
CA TYR A 126 8.42 24.93 -15.45
C TYR A 126 9.90 24.83 -15.81
N GLU A 127 10.22 24.08 -16.84
CA GLU A 127 11.57 23.97 -17.41
C GLU A 127 11.70 25.05 -18.48
N ARG A 128 12.57 26.05 -18.25
CA ARG A 128 12.69 27.19 -19.19
C ARG A 128 13.34 26.79 -20.51
N ASP A 129 14.30 25.88 -20.48
CA ASP A 129 15.10 25.53 -21.66
C ASP A 129 14.27 24.77 -22.70
N ASP A 130 13.36 23.91 -22.24
CA ASP A 130 12.45 23.14 -23.09
C ASP A 130 11.08 23.81 -23.27
N GLU A 131 10.83 24.93 -22.57
CA GLU A 131 9.52 25.61 -22.49
C GLU A 131 8.35 24.71 -22.04
N ILE A 132 8.63 23.61 -21.34
CA ILE A 132 7.64 22.61 -20.93
C ILE A 132 7.25 22.80 -19.46
N SER A 133 5.93 22.74 -19.20
CA SER A 133 5.39 22.62 -17.84
C SER A 133 5.27 21.15 -17.46
N TYR A 134 6.06 20.74 -16.47
CA TYR A 134 5.95 19.44 -15.83
C TYR A 134 4.98 19.50 -14.67
N LEU A 135 4.17 18.47 -14.56
CA LEU A 135 3.30 18.21 -13.44
C LEU A 135 3.80 16.94 -12.75
N GLU A 136 3.98 17.06 -11.45
CA GLU A 136 4.34 15.95 -10.59
C GLU A 136 3.13 15.57 -9.74
N ILE A 137 2.77 14.29 -9.80
CA ILE A 137 1.73 13.67 -9.00
C ILE A 137 2.40 12.65 -8.11
N THR A 138 2.32 12.85 -6.80
CA THR A 138 2.87 11.92 -5.82
C THR A 138 1.75 11.43 -4.90
N ALA A 139 1.53 10.11 -4.85
CA ALA A 139 0.58 9.49 -3.95
C ALA A 139 1.29 8.92 -2.72
N TYR A 140 0.67 9.10 -1.55
CA TYR A 140 1.18 8.65 -0.27
C TYR A 140 0.21 7.72 0.43
N SER A 141 0.74 6.81 1.23
CA SER A 141 0.02 6.06 2.26
C SER A 141 0.62 6.36 3.63
N GLY A 142 -0.08 7.15 4.44
CA GLY A 142 0.50 7.82 5.60
C GLY A 142 1.61 8.78 5.19
N GLN A 143 2.84 8.49 5.65
CA GLN A 143 4.04 9.25 5.28
C GLN A 143 4.85 8.60 4.14
N ARG A 144 4.48 7.38 3.73
CA ARG A 144 5.22 6.63 2.71
C ARG A 144 4.77 7.04 1.32
N GLU A 145 5.71 7.44 0.46
CA GLU A 145 5.47 7.56 -0.98
C GLU A 145 5.22 6.16 -1.57
N ILE A 146 4.09 6.01 -2.26
CA ILE A 146 3.72 4.74 -2.90
C ILE A 146 3.80 4.82 -4.42
N PHE A 147 3.76 6.03 -4.98
CA PHE A 147 3.80 6.28 -6.41
C PHE A 147 4.16 7.73 -6.68
N ARG A 148 5.00 7.94 -7.70
CA ARG A 148 5.35 9.26 -8.21
C ARG A 148 5.43 9.21 -9.73
N ILE A 149 4.75 10.16 -10.37
CA ILE A 149 4.90 10.44 -11.80
C ILE A 149 5.25 11.91 -11.96
N MET A 150 6.20 12.19 -12.83
CA MET A 150 6.55 13.54 -13.28
C MET A 150 6.56 13.50 -14.81
N GLN A 151 5.58 14.14 -15.43
CA GLN A 151 5.45 14.21 -16.88
C GLN A 151 4.91 15.58 -17.29
N ASP A 152 5.00 15.89 -18.58
CA ASP A 152 4.33 17.08 -19.10
C ASP A 152 2.81 16.97 -18.98
N ALA A 153 2.13 18.11 -19.01
CA ALA A 153 0.68 18.15 -18.85
C ALA A 153 -0.08 17.37 -19.93
N SER A 154 0.47 17.24 -21.14
CA SER A 154 -0.18 16.54 -22.25
C SER A 154 -0.14 15.03 -22.07
N GLU A 155 1.00 14.47 -21.64
CA GLU A 155 1.13 13.03 -21.36
C GLU A 155 0.24 12.59 -20.19
N LEU A 156 0.15 13.42 -19.13
CA LEU A 156 -0.75 13.15 -18.02
C LEU A 156 -2.23 13.15 -18.44
N LEU A 157 -2.60 14.03 -19.38
CA LEU A 157 -3.96 14.04 -19.94
C LEU A 157 -4.22 12.75 -20.74
N THR A 158 -3.29 12.30 -21.58
CA THR A 158 -3.42 11.03 -22.31
C THR A 158 -3.55 9.82 -21.36
N CYS A 159 -2.81 9.84 -20.25
CA CYS A 159 -2.94 8.83 -19.20
C CYS A 159 -4.34 8.86 -18.55
N ALA A 160 -4.83 10.06 -18.18
CA ALA A 160 -6.16 10.23 -17.61
C ALA A 160 -7.27 9.75 -18.56
N GLU A 161 -7.17 10.03 -19.86
CA GLU A 161 -8.10 9.55 -20.88
C GLU A 161 -8.13 8.01 -20.94
N SER A 162 -6.97 7.37 -20.86
CA SER A 162 -6.85 5.90 -20.87
C SER A 162 -7.50 5.26 -19.64
N ILE A 163 -7.37 5.88 -18.47
CA ILE A 163 -8.05 5.45 -17.24
C ILE A 163 -9.56 5.56 -17.40
N VAL A 164 -10.05 6.71 -17.88
CA VAL A 164 -11.50 6.93 -18.12
C VAL A 164 -12.05 5.88 -19.06
N LYS A 165 -11.35 5.61 -20.18
CA LYS A 165 -11.76 4.57 -21.13
C LYS A 165 -11.84 3.19 -20.50
N THR A 166 -10.82 2.80 -19.74
CA THR A 166 -10.77 1.49 -19.06
C THR A 166 -11.91 1.33 -18.05
N CYS A 167 -12.22 2.40 -17.30
CA CYS A 167 -13.37 2.42 -16.41
C CYS A 167 -14.67 2.23 -17.19
N SER A 168 -14.90 2.99 -18.26
CA SER A 168 -16.08 2.89 -19.11
C SER A 168 -16.27 1.48 -19.68
N ASP A 169 -15.22 0.89 -20.24
CA ASP A 169 -15.24 -0.48 -20.80
C ASP A 169 -15.62 -1.51 -19.72
N SER A 170 -15.10 -1.33 -18.50
CA SER A 170 -15.42 -2.19 -17.35
C SER A 170 -16.88 -2.06 -16.91
N PHE A 171 -17.44 -0.84 -16.93
CA PHE A 171 -18.85 -0.60 -16.61
C PHE A 171 -19.78 -1.18 -17.67
N GLU A 172 -19.48 -0.99 -18.95
CA GLU A 172 -20.23 -1.60 -20.05
C GLU A 172 -20.20 -3.12 -19.96
N TRP A 173 -19.04 -3.70 -19.66
CA TRP A 173 -18.92 -5.14 -19.48
C TRP A 173 -19.80 -5.64 -18.32
N CYS A 174 -19.75 -4.99 -17.15
CA CYS A 174 -20.62 -5.31 -16.02
C CYS A 174 -22.10 -5.26 -16.40
N GLN A 175 -22.50 -4.22 -17.16
CA GLN A 175 -23.87 -4.06 -17.65
C GLN A 175 -24.27 -5.20 -18.59
N ARG A 176 -23.41 -5.57 -19.55
CA ARG A 176 -23.66 -6.68 -20.49
C ARG A 176 -23.76 -8.05 -19.78
N GLN A 177 -23.01 -8.23 -18.70
CA GLN A 177 -23.02 -9.46 -17.88
C GLN A 177 -24.12 -9.46 -16.80
N GLY A 178 -24.90 -8.39 -16.66
CA GLY A 178 -25.94 -8.29 -15.62
C GLY A 178 -25.39 -8.24 -14.20
N LEU A 179 -24.13 -7.81 -14.02
CA LEU A 179 -23.49 -7.75 -12.71
C LEU A 179 -23.97 -6.51 -11.93
N PRO A 180 -24.20 -6.64 -10.61
CA PRO A 180 -24.71 -5.53 -9.80
C PRO A 180 -23.64 -4.46 -9.61
N LEU A 181 -23.95 -3.24 -10.04
CA LEU A 181 -23.15 -2.05 -9.76
C LEU A 181 -23.70 -1.32 -8.52
N ARG A 182 -22.81 -0.90 -7.61
CA ARG A 182 -23.21 -0.17 -6.40
C ARG A 182 -23.74 1.21 -6.80
N LYS A 183 -24.99 1.53 -6.43
CA LYS A 183 -25.65 2.83 -6.73
C LYS A 183 -24.83 4.05 -6.30
N LEU A 184 -24.16 3.97 -5.14
CA LEU A 184 -23.30 5.04 -4.63
C LEU A 184 -22.10 5.30 -5.56
N SER A 185 -21.48 4.26 -6.11
CA SER A 185 -20.36 4.38 -7.04
C SER A 185 -20.80 5.04 -8.36
N ILE A 186 -21.99 4.69 -8.88
CA ILE A 186 -22.54 5.31 -10.09
C ILE A 186 -22.81 6.81 -9.86
N LYS A 187 -23.47 7.16 -8.75
CA LYS A 187 -23.76 8.57 -8.43
C LYS A 187 -22.47 9.39 -8.28
N ARG A 188 -21.47 8.84 -7.61
CA ARG A 188 -20.18 9.52 -7.43
C ARG A 188 -19.45 9.73 -8.76
N LEU A 189 -19.54 8.78 -9.69
CA LEU A 189 -18.96 8.94 -11.02
C LEU A 189 -19.66 10.00 -11.86
N ASP A 190 -21.00 10.09 -11.79
CA ASP A 190 -21.76 11.15 -12.46
C ASP A 190 -21.40 12.55 -11.92
N GLU A 191 -21.23 12.69 -10.60
CA GLU A 191 -20.74 13.93 -9.98
C GLU A 191 -19.33 14.29 -10.48
N LEU A 192 -18.40 13.34 -10.46
CA LEU A 192 -17.03 13.54 -10.94
C LEU A 192 -16.99 13.88 -12.44
N GLN A 193 -17.84 13.28 -13.27
CA GLN A 193 -17.95 13.61 -14.69
C GLN A 193 -18.32 15.08 -14.89
N LYS A 194 -19.30 15.59 -14.14
CA LYS A 194 -19.73 17.00 -14.21
C LYS A 194 -18.62 17.96 -13.77
N GLU A 195 -17.92 17.63 -12.69
CA GLU A 195 -16.75 18.39 -12.22
C GLU A 195 -15.64 18.44 -13.27
N LEU A 196 -15.36 17.31 -13.94
CA LEU A 196 -14.38 17.22 -15.02
C LEU A 196 -14.78 18.04 -16.25
N GLN A 197 -16.06 18.02 -16.65
CA GLN A 197 -16.55 18.84 -17.75
C GLN A 197 -16.38 20.33 -17.49
N ASN A 198 -16.69 20.78 -16.27
CA ASN A 198 -16.47 22.17 -15.87
C ASN A 198 -14.99 22.55 -15.89
N SER A 199 -14.13 21.68 -15.37
CA SER A 199 -12.67 21.90 -15.36
C SER A 199 -12.08 21.93 -16.77
N SER A 200 -12.57 21.07 -17.67
CA SER A 200 -12.18 21.05 -19.08
C SER A 200 -12.58 22.34 -19.80
N ALA A 201 -13.78 22.87 -19.56
CA ALA A 201 -14.21 24.14 -20.12
C ALA A 201 -13.31 25.32 -19.66
N GLN A 202 -12.90 25.32 -18.38
CA GLN A 202 -11.96 26.31 -17.85
C GLN A 202 -10.58 26.22 -18.53
N LEU A 203 -10.05 25.00 -18.71
CA LEU A 203 -8.78 24.78 -19.38
C LEU A 203 -8.83 25.26 -20.84
N SER A 204 -9.89 24.92 -21.58
CA SER A 204 -10.11 25.39 -22.95
C SER A 204 -10.09 26.92 -23.03
N ASN A 205 -10.77 27.60 -22.09
CA ASN A 205 -10.76 29.07 -22.05
C ASN A 205 -9.36 29.66 -21.80
N ILE A 206 -8.54 29.03 -20.96
CA ILE A 206 -7.16 29.45 -20.71
C ILE A 206 -6.31 29.28 -21.98
N VAL A 207 -6.42 28.12 -22.64
CA VAL A 207 -5.69 27.83 -23.89
C VAL A 207 -6.08 28.82 -24.98
N GLN A 208 -7.38 29.09 -25.18
CA GLN A 208 -7.84 30.06 -26.17
C GLN A 208 -7.34 31.48 -25.89
N LYS A 209 -7.33 31.91 -24.63
CA LYS A 209 -6.75 33.20 -24.23
C LYS A 209 -5.27 33.27 -24.57
N TYR A 210 -4.49 32.23 -24.21
CA TYR A 210 -3.06 32.18 -24.51
C TYR A 210 -2.77 32.23 -26.01
N LEU A 211 -3.49 31.44 -26.82
CA LEU A 211 -3.36 31.44 -28.29
C LEU A 211 -3.73 32.80 -28.90
N THR A 212 -4.73 33.49 -28.35
CA THR A 212 -5.14 34.82 -28.81
C THR A 212 -4.08 35.87 -28.48
N THR A 213 -3.57 35.88 -27.24
CA THR A 213 -2.50 36.80 -26.81
C THR A 213 -1.22 36.60 -27.62
N ARG A 214 -0.83 35.34 -27.88
CA ARG A 214 0.35 35.02 -28.68
C ARG A 214 0.25 35.54 -30.12
N LYS A 215 -0.91 35.36 -30.77
CA LYS A 215 -1.17 35.92 -32.11
C LYS A 215 -1.10 37.44 -32.15
N GLN A 216 -1.53 38.12 -31.08
CA GLN A 216 -1.46 39.58 -30.98
C GLN A 216 -0.03 40.09 -30.77
N SER A 217 0.80 39.39 -29.99
CA SER A 217 2.23 39.72 -29.84
C SER A 217 3.00 39.49 -31.14
N GLU A 218 2.70 38.42 -31.86
CA GLU A 218 3.34 38.13 -33.16
C GLU A 218 2.97 39.19 -34.22
N ALA A 219 1.76 39.76 -34.17
CA ALA A 219 1.30 40.81 -35.09
C ALA A 219 1.79 42.24 -34.77
N THR A 220 2.43 42.46 -33.62
CA THR A 220 2.94 43.78 -33.18
C THR A 220 4.46 43.88 -33.23
N THR A 221 5.15 42.84 -33.71
CA THR A 221 6.62 42.80 -33.84
C THR A 221 7.11 43.05 -35.29
N ASP A 222 6.21 43.43 -36.19
CA ASP A 222 6.49 43.97 -37.54
C ASP A 222 6.26 45.48 -37.58
#